data_AF-W6YKJ2-F1
#
_entry.id   AF-W6YKJ2-F1
#
_cell.length_a   1.000
_cell.length_b   1.000
_cell.length_c   1.000
_cell.angle_alpha   90.00
_cell.angle_beta   90.00
_cell.angle_gamma   90.00
#
_symmetry.space_group_name_H-M   'P 1'
#
loop_
_entity.id
_entity.type
_entity.pdbx_description
1 polymer ?
#
loop_
_entity_poly.entity_id
_entity_poly.type
_entity_poly.pdbx_seq_one_letter_code
_entity_poly.pdbx_strand_id
1 'polypeptide(L)' 'MYLAIIILPLLGSIASGFFGRKIGVSGAQIITCTAVVTTTILAVLAFFEVGLNNIPVSIEVFR' A
#
# COMPACT_ATOMS: atom_id res chain seq x y z
N MET A 1 -9.70 3.88 1.83
CA MET A 1 -8.33 4.43 1.92
C MET A 1 -7.44 3.65 2.88
N TYR A 2 -7.85 3.50 4.14
CA TYR A 2 -7.05 2.85 5.18
C TYR A 2 -6.61 1.42 4.88
N LEU A 3 -7.52 0.55 4.43
CA LEU A 3 -7.18 -0.81 4.00
C LEU A 3 -6.29 -0.85 2.76
N ALA A 4 -6.46 0.12 1.84
CA ALA A 4 -5.66 0.20 0.62
C ALA A 4 -4.18 0.49 0.92
N ILE A 5 -3.89 1.27 1.98
CA ILE A 5 -2.52 1.53 2.45
C ILE A 5 -1.80 0.21 2.82
N ILE A 6 -2.54 -0.79 3.29
CA ILE A 6 -2.01 -2.10 3.65
C ILE A 6 -1.96 -3.04 2.43
N ILE A 7 -3.03 -3.06 1.63
CA ILE A 7 -3.20 -4.04 0.55
C ILE A 7 -2.33 -3.72 -0.68
N LEU A 8 -2.12 -2.46 -1.04
CA LEU A 8 -1.30 -2.08 -2.21
C LEU A 8 0.15 -2.58 -2.14
N PRO A 9 0.92 -2.31 -1.08
CA PRO A 9 2.30 -2.79 -0.99
C PRO A 9 2.36 -4.31 -0.84
N LEU A 10 1.36 -4.94 -0.21
CA LEU A 10 1.24 -6.39 -0.13
C LEU A 10 1.06 -7.01 -1.53
N LEU A 11 0.17 -6.45 -2.35
CA LEU A 11 0.00 -6.86 -3.75
C LEU A 11 1.28 -6.67 -4.55
N GLY A 12 1.98 -5.54 -4.34
CA GLY A 12 3.29 -5.30 -4.95
C GLY A 12 4.31 -6.39 -4.62
N SER A 13 4.40 -6.78 -3.35
CA SER A 13 5.30 -7.84 -2.89
C SER A 13 4.90 -9.23 -3.40
N ILE A 14 3.60 -9.53 -3.48
CA ILE A 14 3.11 -10.80 -4.02
C ILE A 14 3.42 -10.87 -5.53
N ALA A 15 3.18 -9.78 -6.26
CA ALA A 15 3.49 -9.68 -7.68
C ALA A 15 4.99 -9.87 -7.94
N SER A 16 5.86 -9.15 -7.24
CA SER A 16 7.32 -9.27 -7.42
C SER A 16 7.87 -10.60 -6.91
N GLY A 17 7.32 -11.15 -5.84
CA GLY A 17 7.79 -12.38 -5.20
C GLY A 17 7.40 -13.65 -5.95
N PHE A 18 6.12 -13.82 -6.28
CA PHE A 18 5.63 -15.04 -6.95
C PHE A 18 5.82 -15.02 -8.47
N PHE A 19 5.72 -13.84 -9.10
CA PHE A 19 5.81 -13.70 -10.56
C PHE A 19 7.14 -13.11 -11.03
N GLY A 20 8.15 -13.02 -10.16
CA GLY A 20 9.47 -12.44 -10.47
C GLY A 20 10.15 -13.07 -11.70
N ARG A 21 9.93 -14.36 -11.96
CA ARG A 21 10.46 -15.04 -13.16
C ARG A 21 9.79 -14.63 -14.48
N LYS A 22 8.53 -14.17 -14.44
CA LYS A 22 7.81 -13.64 -15.62
C LYS A 22 8.01 -12.14 -15.80
N ILE A 23 8.11 -11.41 -14.69
CA ILE A 23 8.18 -9.95 -14.65
C ILE A 23 9.62 -9.44 -14.85
N GLY A 24 10.61 -10.23 -14.42
CA GLY A 24 12.01 -9.83 -14.42
C GLY A 24 12.34 -8.79 -13.34
N VAL A 25 13.63 -8.52 -13.17
CA VAL A 25 14.15 -7.66 -12.09
C VAL A 25 13.66 -6.21 -12.24
N SER A 26 13.75 -5.66 -13.47
CA SER A 26 13.34 -4.27 -13.74
C SER A 26 11.83 -4.06 -13.57
N GLY A 27 11.00 -5.01 -14.01
CA GLY A 27 9.55 -4.94 -13.83
C GLY A 27 9.15 -5.02 -12.36
N ALA A 28 9.78 -5.90 -11.58
CA ALA A 28 9.52 -6.05 -10.17
C ALA A 28 9.86 -4.77 -9.38
N GLN A 29 10.94 -4.09 -9.75
CA GLN A 29 11.34 -2.83 -9.14
C GLN A 29 10.34 -1.70 -9.44
N ILE A 30 9.85 -1.60 -10.67
CA ILE A 30 8.86 -0.58 -11.05
C ILE A 30 7.54 -0.81 -10.32
N ILE A 31 7.06 -2.06 -10.24
CA ILE A 31 5.79 -2.40 -9.58
C ILE A 31 5.87 -2.08 -8.09
N THR A 32 6.94 -2.50 -7.41
CA THR A 32 7.10 -2.24 -5.96
C THR A 32 7.29 -0.76 -5.66
N CYS A 33 8.12 -0.06 -6.42
CA CYS A 33 8.35 1.38 -6.23
C CYS A 33 7.06 2.20 -6.42
N THR A 34 6.31 1.94 -7.50
CA THR A 34 5.04 2.63 -7.76
C THR A 34 3.98 2.31 -6.71
N ALA A 35 3.92 1.05 -6.25
CA ALA A 35 3.04 0.66 -5.14
C ALA A 35 3.39 1.40 -3.84
N VAL A 36 4.68 1.54 -3.50
CA VAL A 36 5.09 2.28 -2.30
C VAL A 36 4.80 3.77 -2.44
N VAL A 37 5.14 4.40 -3.56
CA VAL A 37 4.89 5.85 -3.78
C VAL A 37 3.41 6.18 -3.65
N THR A 38 2.54 5.39 -4.30
CA THR A 38 1.08 5.57 -4.19
C THR A 38 0.58 5.35 -2.77
N THR A 39 1.12 4.37 -2.06
CA THR A 39 0.80 4.10 -0.65
C THR A 39 1.21 5.25 0.26
N THR A 40 2.37 5.88 0.02
CA THR A 40 2.82 7.03 0.81
C THR A 40 1.90 8.23 0.64
N ILE A 41 1.46 8.53 -0.59
CA ILE A 41 0.50 9.61 -0.84
C ILE A 41 -0.81 9.38 -0.07
N LEU A 42 -1.32 8.14 -0.09
CA LEU A 42 -2.51 7.76 0.67
C LEU A 42 -2.25 7.87 2.19
N ALA A 43 -1.09 7.46 2.68
CA ALA A 43 -0.76 7.58 4.11
C ALA A 43 -0.73 9.03 4.58
N VAL A 44 -0.21 9.95 3.76
CA VAL A 44 -0.20 11.38 4.06
C VAL A 44 -1.64 11.91 4.17
N LEU A 45 -2.51 11.57 3.21
CA LEU A 45 -3.92 11.96 3.27
C LEU A 45 -4.63 11.39 4.51
N ALA A 46 -4.35 10.15 4.89
CA ALA A 46 -4.91 9.53 6.09
C ALA A 46 -4.43 10.23 7.37
N PHE A 47 -3.19 10.72 7.39
CA PHE A 47 -2.65 11.51 8.50
C PHE A 47 -3.33 12.88 8.61
N PHE A 48 -3.60 13.55 7.47
CA PHE A 48 -4.38 14.80 7.48
C PHE A 48 -5.80 14.57 8.02
N GLU A 49 -6.46 13.47 7.65
CA GLU A 49 -7.81 13.17 8.10
C GLU A 49 -7.84 12.78 9.60
N VAL A 50 -7.15 11.71 9.99
CA VAL A 50 -7.23 11.15 11.35
C VAL A 50 -6.38 11.96 12.34
N GLY A 51 -5.19 12.39 11.93
CA GLY A 51 -4.22 13.06 12.79
C GLY A 51 -4.56 14.53 13.07
N LEU A 52 -5.00 15.29 12.06
CA LEU A 52 -5.34 16.71 12.26
C LEU A 52 -6.81 16.93 12.64
N ASN A 53 -7.76 16.20 12.04
CA ASN A 53 -9.17 16.37 12.38
C ASN A 53 -9.58 15.62 13.66
N ASN A 54 -8.67 14.85 14.28
CA ASN A 54 -8.90 14.10 15.52
C ASN A 54 -10.15 13.20 15.46
N ILE A 55 -10.43 12.61 14.29
CA ILE A 55 -11.53 11.66 14.11
C ILE A 55 -10.91 10.25 14.12
N PRO A 56 -10.92 9.54 15.27
CA PRO A 56 -10.36 8.20 15.34
C PRO A 56 -11.21 7.24 14.50
N VAL A 57 -10.57 6.54 13.56
CA VAL A 57 -11.19 5.51 12.72
C VAL A 57 -10.65 4.15 13.15
N SER A 58 -11.55 3.27 13.60
CA SER A 58 -11.25 1.87 13.93
C SER A 58 -11.83 0.94 12.87
N ILE A 59 -11.02 0.01 12.38
CA ILE A 59 -11.43 -0.99 11.38
C ILE A 59 -11.26 -2.37 12.01
N GLU A 60 -12.37 -3.08 12.23
CA GLU A 60 -12.35 -4.50 12.55
C GLU A 60 -12.09 -5.31 11.27
N VAL A 61 -11.00 -6.08 11.26
CA VAL A 61 -10.56 -6.85 10.09
C VAL A 61 -11.07 -8.30 10.16
N PHE A 62 -11.24 -8.84 11.36
CA PHE A 62 -11.82 -10.17 11.62
C PHE A 62 -12.70 -10.09 12.87
N ARG A 63 -13.81 -10.83 12.86
CA ARG A 63 -14.72 -10.99 14.00
C ARG A 63 -14.45 -12.32 14.71
#